data_AF-A0A1Z8WTF7-F1
#
_entry.id   AF-A0A1Z8WTF7-F1
#
_cell.length_a   1.000
_cell.length_b   1.000
_cell.length_c   1.000
_cell.angle_alpha   90.00
_cell.angle_beta   90.00
_cell.angle_gamma   90.00
#
_symmetry.space_group_name_H-M   'P 1'
#
loop_
_entity.id
_entity.type
_entity.pdbx_description
1 polymer ?
#
loop_
_entity_poly.entity_id
_entity_poly.type
_entity_poly.pdbx_seq_one_letter_code
_entity_poly.pdbx_strand_id
1 'polypeptide(L)' 'MMTTGLFMLIFNATASDPSGDLKRNMKALELYLQDQEDYEEHCPELKWDQPDIDVYKKELTSQLPEGCKK' A
#
# COMPACT_ATOMS: atom_id res chain seq x y z
N MET A 1 2.38 -27.38 46.86
CA MET A 1 2.36 -27.52 45.39
C MET A 1 1.14 -26.76 44.88
N MET A 2 1.29 -25.54 44.35
CA MET A 2 0.28 -24.80 43.56
C MET A 2 0.78 -23.38 43.31
N THR A 3 1.71 -23.17 42.37
CA THR A 3 2.06 -21.83 41.84
C THR A 3 2.68 -21.94 40.44
N THR A 4 2.00 -22.61 39.51
CA THR A 4 2.42 -22.68 38.08
C THR A 4 1.32 -22.25 37.11
N GLY A 5 0.27 -21.58 37.60
CA GLY A 5 -0.90 -21.22 36.79
C GLY A 5 -0.95 -19.79 36.25
N LEU A 6 -0.13 -18.86 36.76
CA LEU A 6 -0.31 -17.42 36.47
C LEU A 6 0.50 -16.90 35.27
N PHE A 7 1.42 -17.70 34.71
CA PHE A 7 2.35 -17.23 33.67
C PHE A 7 1.84 -17.38 32.22
N MET A 8 0.69 -18.04 31.99
CA MET A 8 0.20 -18.36 30.64
C MET A 8 -0.87 -17.42 30.07
N LEU A 9 -1.16 -16.27 30.69
CA LEU A 9 -2.18 -15.33 30.21
C LEU A 9 -1.63 -14.05 29.55
N ILE A 10 -0.31 -13.89 29.46
CA ILE A 10 0.31 -12.63 29.01
C ILE A 10 0.63 -12.59 27.51
N PHE A 11 0.44 -13.69 26.76
CA PHE A 11 0.85 -13.79 25.36
C PHE A 11 -0.29 -13.69 24.33
N ASN A 12 -1.49 -13.30 24.74
CA ASN A 12 -2.64 -13.21 23.82
C ASN A 12 -2.94 -11.80 23.31
N ALA A 13 -1.96 -10.89 23.33
CA ALA A 13 -2.08 -9.63 22.63
C ALA A 13 -1.85 -9.89 21.13
N THR A 14 -2.94 -10.05 20.37
CA THR A 14 -2.91 -9.93 18.91
C THR A 14 -2.52 -8.49 18.58
N ALA A 15 -1.22 -8.23 18.50
CA ALA A 15 -0.70 -6.95 18.07
C ALA A 15 -1.14 -6.73 16.62
N SER A 16 -2.04 -5.76 16.40
CA SER A 16 -2.22 -5.19 15.06
C SER A 16 -0.87 -4.61 14.67
N ASP A 17 -0.19 -5.23 13.70
CA ASP A 17 1.15 -4.83 13.29
C ASP A 17 1.08 -3.43 12.61
N PRO A 18 1.48 -2.35 13.29
CA PRO A 18 1.39 -1.00 12.72
C PRO A 18 2.38 -0.83 11.56
N SER A 19 3.37 -1.72 11.41
CA SER A 19 4.32 -1.68 10.31
C SER A 19 3.69 -2.10 8.98
N GLY A 20 2.63 -2.92 9.02
CA GLY A 20 1.91 -3.38 7.83
C GLY A 20 1.23 -2.24 7.09
N ASP A 21 0.55 -1.35 7.82
CA ASP A 21 -0.14 -0.20 7.23
C ASP A 21 0.86 0.84 6.68
N LEU A 22 1.94 1.12 7.42
CA LEU A 22 2.99 2.02 6.95
C LEU A 22 3.62 1.51 5.64
N LYS A 23 3.96 0.21 5.58
CA LYS A 23 4.54 -0.40 4.38
C LYS A 23 3.59 -0.30 3.18
N ARG A 24 2.29 -0.52 3.42
CA ARG A 24 1.25 -0.41 2.40
C ARG A 24 1.13 1.03 1.88
N ASN A 25 1.10 2.00 2.78
CA ASN A 25 1.03 3.42 2.44
C ASN A 25 2.25 3.89 1.65
N MET A 26 3.46 3.45 2.02
CA MET A 26 4.68 3.72 1.27
C MET A 26 4.62 3.13 -0.14
N LYS A 27 4.12 1.89 -0.29
CA LYS A 27 4.01 1.26 -1.60
C LYS A 27 3.00 1.97 -2.51
N ALA A 28 1.86 2.40 -1.95
CA ALA A 28 0.86 3.17 -2.67
C ALA A 28 1.43 4.52 -3.15
N LEU A 29 2.19 5.20 -2.29
CA LEU A 29 2.85 6.46 -2.63
C LEU A 29 3.90 6.30 -3.74
N GLU A 30 4.71 5.24 -3.68
CA GLU A 30 5.68 4.91 -4.73
C GLU A 30 4.98 4.71 -6.08
N LEU A 31 3.90 3.91 -6.13
CA LEU A 31 3.13 3.68 -7.36
C LEU A 31 2.47 4.97 -7.88
N TYR A 32 1.96 5.81 -6.99
CA TYR A 32 1.35 7.08 -7.36
C TYR A 32 2.37 8.02 -8.01
N LEU A 33 3.54 8.19 -7.41
CA LEU A 33 4.58 9.05 -8.00
C LEU A 33 5.13 8.46 -9.30
N GLN A 34 5.32 7.15 -9.34
CA GLN A 34 5.77 6.46 -10.54
C GLN A 34 4.79 6.63 -11.71
N ASP A 35 3.48 6.51 -11.47
CA ASP A 35 2.47 6.72 -12.51
C ASP A 35 2.44 8.19 -13.00
N GLN A 36 2.77 9.17 -12.15
CA GLN A 36 2.92 10.57 -12.60
C GLN A 36 4.07 10.72 -13.58
N GLU A 37 5.25 10.24 -13.19
CA GLU A 37 6.46 10.30 -14.02
C GLU A 37 6.27 9.51 -15.32
N ASP A 38 5.76 8.27 -15.23
CA ASP A 38 5.52 7.41 -16.38
C ASP A 38 4.48 8.00 -17.34
N TYR A 39 3.43 8.65 -16.84
CA TYR A 39 2.44 9.33 -17.68
C TYR A 39 3.06 10.49 -18.46
N GLU A 40 3.82 11.35 -17.78
CA GLU A 40 4.51 12.49 -18.40
C GLU A 40 5.55 12.04 -19.44
N GLU A 41 6.28 10.96 -19.16
CA GLU A 41 7.33 10.45 -20.03
C GLU A 41 6.80 9.66 -21.23
N HIS A 42 5.77 8.82 -21.04
CA HIS A 42 5.38 7.82 -22.03
C HIS A 42 4.04 8.09 -22.71
N CYS A 43 3.09 8.73 -22.03
CA CYS A 43 1.76 8.88 -22.59
C CYS A 43 1.08 10.24 -22.33
N PRO A 44 1.79 11.37 -22.51
CA PRO A 44 1.26 12.71 -22.21
C PRO A 44 0.07 13.13 -23.10
N GLU A 45 -0.13 12.45 -24.23
CA GLU A 45 -1.23 12.72 -25.16
C GLU A 45 -2.52 11.94 -24.82
N LEU A 46 -2.45 10.92 -23.95
CA LEU A 46 -3.64 10.19 -23.53
C LEU A 46 -4.44 11.04 -22.55
N LYS A 47 -5.76 11.06 -22.72
CA LYS A 47 -6.64 11.66 -21.70
C LYS A 47 -6.68 10.74 -20.49
N TRP A 48 -5.89 11.07 -19.49
CA TRP A 48 -5.86 10.38 -18.21
C TRP A 48 -5.72 11.41 -17.09
N ASP A 49 -6.62 11.30 -16.12
CA ASP A 49 -6.52 12.03 -14.87
C ASP A 49 -6.11 11.02 -13.80
N GLN A 50 -5.01 11.31 -13.11
CA GLN A 50 -4.50 10.41 -12.10
C GLN A 50 -5.56 10.21 -10.98
N PRO A 51 -5.88 8.96 -10.62
CA PRO A 51 -6.80 8.68 -9.52
C PRO A 51 -6.23 9.14 -8.17
N ASP A 52 -7.12 9.30 -7.19
CA ASP A 52 -6.72 9.63 -5.83
C ASP A 52 -5.83 8.53 -5.22
N ILE A 53 -4.89 8.94 -4.35
CA ILE A 53 -3.97 8.04 -3.63
C ILE A 53 -4.70 6.91 -2.86
N ASP A 54 -5.94 7.12 -2.44
CA ASP A 54 -6.73 6.08 -1.75
C ASP A 54 -7.05 4.89 -2.66
N VAL A 55 -7.14 5.10 -3.99
CA VAL A 55 -7.26 4.00 -4.97
C VAL A 55 -5.98 3.16 -4.97
N TYR A 56 -4.82 3.82 -4.98
CA TYR A 56 -3.51 3.15 -4.92
C TYR A 56 -3.31 2.40 -3.60
N LYS A 57 -3.75 2.99 -2.47
CA LYS A 57 -3.74 2.28 -1.18
C LYS A 57 -4.61 1.05 -1.26
N LYS A 58 -5.81 1.13 -1.85
CA LYS A 58 -6.76 0.03 -1.93
C LYS A 58 -6.27 -1.11 -2.83
N GLU A 59 -5.90 -0.79 -4.06
CA GLU A 59 -5.59 -1.76 -5.11
C GLU A 59 -4.11 -2.19 -5.11
N LEU A 60 -3.18 -1.34 -4.65
CA LEU A 60 -1.73 -1.58 -4.65
C LEU A 60 -1.14 -1.96 -6.02
N THR A 61 -1.72 -1.42 -7.08
CA THR A 61 -1.25 -1.57 -8.47
C THR A 61 -1.16 -0.20 -9.14
N SER A 62 -0.42 -0.14 -10.25
CA SER A 62 -0.46 1.02 -11.16
C SER A 62 -1.88 1.25 -11.66
N GLN A 63 -2.22 2.51 -11.87
CA GLN A 63 -3.48 3.00 -12.43
C GLN A 63 -3.28 3.67 -13.79
N LEU A 64 -2.09 3.52 -14.40
CA LEU A 64 -1.85 3.96 -15.76
C LEU A 64 -2.84 3.29 -16.72
N PRO A 65 -3.32 4.02 -17.74
CA PRO A 65 -4.24 3.44 -18.70
C PRO A 65 -3.52 2.37 -19.54
N GLU A 66 -4.28 1.38 -19.99
CA GLU A 66 -3.75 0.34 -20.86
C GLU A 66 -3.09 0.97 -22.10
N GLY A 67 -1.87 0.52 -22.40
CA GLY A 67 -1.09 1.03 -23.52
C GLY A 67 -0.27 2.29 -23.23
N CYS A 68 -0.32 2.87 -22.02
CA CYS A 68 0.58 3.97 -21.63
C CYS A 68 2.04 3.53 -21.54
N LYS A 69 2.30 2.39 -20.88
CA LYS A 69 3.63 1.83 -20.68
C LYS A 69 3.66 0.40 -21.22
N LYS A 70 4.61 0.11 -22.12
CA LYS A 70 4.83 -1.22 -22.71
C LYS A 70 5.93 -1.98 -22.01
#